data_AF-A0AA43AB16-F1
#
_entry.id   AF-A0AA43AB16-F1
#
_cell.length_a   1.000
_cell.length_b   1.000
_cell.length_c   1.000
_cell.angle_alpha   90.00
_cell.angle_beta   90.00
_cell.angle_gamma   90.00
#
_symmetry.space_group_name_H-M   'P 1'
#
loop_
_entity.id
_entity.type
_entity.pdbx_description
1 polymer ?
#
loop_
_entity_poly.entity_id
_entity_poly.type
_entity_poly.pdbx_seq_one_letter_code
_entity_poly.pdbx_strand_id
1 'polypeptide(L)'
;MLGQALGLKDEEFDALKGDFRASPLFTDREKAAIAWSEAMTLNTAKRDNKVWDALRKEFSDAEIVEISLACSMFNMINRLNDSFRTELESTEYNQRQRGAVGVTRKTLEEYACVVCKQNK
;
A
#
# COMPACT_ATOMS: atom_id res chain seq x y z
N MET A 1 13.76 -3.81 3.81
CA MET A 1 12.51 -3.14 4.25
C MET A 1 11.32 -4.01 3.87
N LEU A 2 10.12 -3.79 4.45
CA LEU A 2 8.93 -4.63 4.20
C LEU A 2 8.62 -4.78 2.70
N GLY A 3 8.64 -3.69 1.93
CA GLY A 3 8.37 -3.76 0.49
C GLY A 3 9.39 -4.61 -0.29
N GLN A 4 10.69 -4.52 0.04
CA GLN A 4 11.71 -5.39 -0.57
C GLN A 4 11.49 -6.87 -0.23
N ALA A 5 11.03 -7.17 0.99
CA ALA A 5 10.68 -8.54 1.39
C ALA A 5 9.47 -9.08 0.61
N LEU A 6 8.61 -8.20 0.10
CA LEU A 6 7.49 -8.51 -0.79
C LEU A 6 7.88 -8.54 -2.28
N GLY A 7 9.15 -8.27 -2.61
CA GLY A 7 9.69 -8.34 -3.96
C GLY A 7 9.74 -7.01 -4.73
N LEU A 8 9.44 -5.87 -4.09
CA LEU A 8 9.65 -4.55 -4.70
C LEU A 8 11.14 -4.29 -4.90
N LYS A 9 11.50 -3.77 -6.07
CA LYS A 9 12.85 -3.45 -6.51
C LYS A 9 13.20 -2.00 -6.23
N ASP A 10 14.49 -1.70 -6.20
CA ASP A 10 14.97 -0.36 -5.89
C ASP A 10 14.47 0.69 -6.91
N GLU A 11 14.33 0.32 -8.19
CA GLU A 11 13.79 1.20 -9.23
C GLU A 11 12.31 1.56 -9.00
N GLU A 12 11.53 0.63 -8.43
CA GLU A 12 10.13 0.88 -8.07
C GLU A 12 10.04 1.85 -6.88
N PHE A 13 10.94 1.71 -5.89
CA PHE A 13 11.03 2.67 -4.78
C PHE A 13 11.41 4.06 -5.24
N ASP A 14 12.34 4.16 -6.19
CA ASP A 14 12.75 5.45 -6.74
C ASP A 14 11.63 6.08 -7.58
N ALA A 15 10.90 5.28 -8.35
CA ALA A 15 9.72 5.75 -9.07
C ALA A 15 8.59 6.22 -8.14
N LEU A 16 8.39 5.57 -6.99
CA LEU A 16 7.41 6.01 -5.98
C LEU A 16 7.77 7.34 -5.33
N LYS A 17 9.06 7.61 -5.11
CA LYS A 17 9.55 8.90 -4.56
C LYS A 17 9.50 10.02 -5.60
N GLY A 18 9.59 9.67 -6.87
CA GLY A 18 9.52 10.60 -8.01
C GLY A 18 8.10 10.75 -8.54
N ASP A 19 7.97 10.91 -9.87
CA ASP A 19 6.68 10.96 -10.55
C ASP A 19 6.19 9.56 -10.94
N PHE A 20 5.56 8.87 -9.99
CA PHE A 20 5.00 7.55 -10.22
C PHE A 20 3.90 7.53 -11.30
N ARG A 21 3.23 8.67 -11.58
CA ARG A 21 2.15 8.74 -12.57
C ARG A 21 2.71 8.60 -13.98
N ALA A 22 3.88 9.17 -14.24
CA ALA A 22 4.61 9.05 -15.49
C ALA A 22 5.42 7.75 -15.63
N SER A 23 5.68 7.04 -14.52
CA SER A 23 6.49 5.83 -14.53
C SER A 23 5.83 4.70 -15.35
N PRO A 24 6.56 4.02 -16.24
CA PRO A 24 6.08 2.81 -16.92
C PRO A 24 6.14 1.56 -16.03
N LEU A 25 6.72 1.66 -14.82
CA LEU A 25 6.87 0.53 -13.89
C LEU A 25 5.56 0.14 -13.19
N PHE A 26 4.55 1.00 -13.23
CA PHE A 26 3.25 0.77 -12.60
C PHE A 26 2.15 0.70 -13.65
N THR A 27 1.25 -0.25 -13.47
CA THR A 27 -0.02 -0.32 -14.20
C THR A 27 -0.95 0.82 -13.80
N ASP A 28 -1.99 1.08 -14.59
CA ASP A 28 -3.00 2.10 -14.28
C ASP A 28 -3.71 1.79 -12.95
N ARG A 29 -3.99 0.50 -12.70
CA ARG A 29 -4.55 0.01 -11.43
C ARG A 29 -3.64 0.31 -10.23
N GLU A 30 -2.33 0.06 -10.35
CA GLU A 30 -1.37 0.38 -9.28
C GLU A 30 -1.24 1.89 -9.06
N LYS A 31 -1.18 2.68 -10.15
CA LYS A 31 -1.14 4.15 -10.07
C LYS A 31 -2.37 4.72 -9.38
N ALA A 32 -3.56 4.17 -9.65
CA ALA A 32 -4.80 4.58 -9.00
C ALA A 32 -4.77 4.29 -7.48
N ALA A 33 -4.26 3.12 -7.07
CA ALA A 33 -4.10 2.79 -5.65
C ALA A 33 -3.08 3.70 -4.95
N ILE A 34 -1.92 3.95 -5.57
CA ILE A 34 -0.89 4.86 -5.04
C ILE A 34 -1.47 6.27 -4.89
N ALA A 35 -2.13 6.81 -5.91
CA ALA A 35 -2.75 8.13 -5.86
C ALA A 35 -3.85 8.24 -4.80
N TRP A 36 -4.67 7.21 -4.61
CA TRP A 36 -5.66 7.18 -3.54
C TRP A 36 -5.02 7.17 -2.15
N SER A 37 -3.97 6.38 -1.95
CA SER A 37 -3.22 6.34 -0.69
C SER A 37 -2.60 7.70 -0.32
N GLU A 38 -2.06 8.41 -1.31
CA GLU A 38 -1.55 9.78 -1.15
C GLU A 38 -2.68 10.74 -0.75
N ALA A 39 -3.82 10.69 -1.44
CA ALA A 39 -4.96 11.56 -1.16
C ALA A 39 -5.59 11.31 0.23
N MET A 40 -5.67 10.05 0.67
CA MET A 40 -6.14 9.69 2.01
C MET A 40 -5.17 10.19 3.09
N THR A 41 -3.86 10.07 2.85
CA THR A 41 -2.82 10.49 3.79
C THR A 41 -2.77 12.01 3.96
N LEU A 42 -2.90 12.75 2.86
CA LEU A 42 -2.94 14.21 2.86
C LEU A 42 -4.34 14.78 3.19
N ASN A 43 -5.32 13.91 3.48
CA ASN A 43 -6.71 14.27 3.75
C ASN A 43 -7.34 15.14 2.63
N THR A 44 -7.02 14.83 1.37
CA THR A 44 -7.53 15.52 0.18
C THR A 44 -8.54 14.71 -0.61
N ALA A 45 -8.73 13.43 -0.29
CA ALA A 45 -9.61 12.50 -1.01
C ALA A 45 -11.01 13.08 -1.31
N LYS A 46 -11.65 13.74 -0.34
CA LYS A 46 -12.99 14.34 -0.51
C LYS A 46 -13.07 15.41 -1.61
N ARG A 47 -11.97 16.11 -1.89
CA ARG A 47 -11.93 17.23 -2.84
C ARG A 47 -11.25 16.88 -4.17
N ASP A 48 -10.66 15.69 -4.27
CA ASP A 48 -9.97 15.23 -5.47
C ASP A 48 -10.82 14.20 -6.24
N ASN A 49 -11.82 14.72 -6.97
CA ASN A 49 -12.70 13.89 -7.78
C ASN A 49 -11.94 13.08 -8.84
N LYS A 50 -10.81 13.60 -9.35
CA LYS A 50 -10.03 12.90 -10.37
C LYS A 50 -9.43 11.62 -9.82
N VAL A 51 -8.90 11.67 -8.60
CA VAL A 51 -8.35 10.50 -7.91
C VAL A 51 -9.46 9.49 -7.59
N TRP A 52 -10.63 9.94 -7.13
CA TRP A 52 -11.79 9.06 -6.91
C TRP A 52 -12.28 8.38 -8.19
N ASP A 53 -12.41 9.13 -9.28
CA ASP A 53 -12.88 8.61 -10.56
C ASP A 53 -11.88 7.64 -11.20
N ALA A 54 -10.57 7.88 -11.03
CA ALA A 54 -9.54 6.94 -11.46
C ALA A 54 -9.60 5.63 -10.64
N LEU A 55 -9.75 5.73 -9.32
CA LEU A 55 -9.83 4.57 -8.45
C LEU A 55 -11.03 3.68 -8.78
N ARG A 56 -12.22 4.26 -8.96
CA ARG A 56 -13.44 3.51 -9.30
C ARG A 56 -13.44 2.88 -10.69
N LYS A 57 -12.58 3.32 -11.60
CA LYS A 57 -12.41 2.66 -12.91
C LYS A 57 -11.64 1.35 -12.76
N GLU A 58 -10.70 1.31 -11.83
CA GLU A 58 -9.76 0.21 -11.69
C GLU A 58 -10.18 -0.80 -10.62
N PHE A 59 -11.00 -0.41 -9.63
CA PHE A 59 -11.35 -1.22 -8.47
C PHE A 59 -12.87 -1.25 -8.21
N SER A 60 -13.33 -2.38 -7.68
CA SER A 60 -14.69 -2.54 -7.14
C SER A 60 -14.86 -1.80 -5.80
N ASP A 61 -16.11 -1.55 -5.39
CA ASP A 61 -16.41 -0.88 -4.13
C ASP A 61 -15.81 -1.61 -2.91
N ALA A 62 -15.82 -2.95 -2.92
CA ALA A 62 -15.22 -3.76 -1.85
C ALA A 62 -13.69 -3.56 -1.78
N GLU A 63 -13.00 -3.63 -2.91
CA GLU A 63 -11.55 -3.41 -2.98
C GLU A 63 -11.18 -1.98 -2.55
N ILE A 64 -12.00 -0.98 -2.90
CA ILE A 64 -11.80 0.42 -2.48
C ILE A 64 -11.88 0.55 -0.95
N VAL A 65 -12.84 -0.14 -0.32
CA VAL A 65 -12.94 -0.18 1.14
C VAL A 65 -11.68 -0.82 1.74
N GLU A 66 -11.21 -1.95 1.21
CA GLU A 66 -10.00 -2.63 1.69
C GLU A 66 -8.75 -1.75 1.59
N ILE A 67 -8.53 -1.11 0.44
CA ILE A 67 -7.41 -0.18 0.23
C ILE A 67 -7.51 0.99 1.23
N SER A 68 -8.71 1.53 1.43
CA SER A 68 -8.95 2.66 2.35
C SER A 68 -8.70 2.28 3.81
N LEU A 69 -9.06 1.06 4.21
CA LEU A 69 -8.79 0.53 5.55
C LEU A 69 -7.29 0.34 5.79
N ALA A 70 -6.57 -0.21 4.80
CA ALA A 70 -5.11 -0.31 4.87
C ALA A 70 -4.46 1.07 5.03
N CYS A 71 -4.85 2.05 4.19
CA CYS A 71 -4.38 3.43 4.31
C CYS A 71 -4.67 4.02 5.69
N SER A 72 -5.88 3.82 6.21
CA SER A 72 -6.31 4.34 7.51
C SER A 72 -5.49 3.74 8.65
N MET A 73 -5.22 2.44 8.62
CA MET A 73 -4.40 1.75 9.61
C MET A 73 -2.96 2.30 9.64
N PHE A 74 -2.31 2.43 8.47
CA PHE A 74 -0.97 3.02 8.41
C PHE A 74 -0.96 4.48 8.86
N ASN A 75 -1.97 5.26 8.49
CA ASN A 75 -2.10 6.64 8.93
C ASN A 75 -2.34 6.77 10.44
N MET A 76 -2.99 5.80 11.09
CA MET A 76 -3.10 5.73 12.55
C MET A 76 -1.73 5.42 13.17
N ILE A 77 -1.03 4.39 12.68
CA ILE A 77 0.30 3.99 13.18
C ILE A 77 1.30 5.13 13.05
N ASN A 78 1.31 5.84 11.91
CA ASN A 78 2.17 7.00 11.69
C ASN A 78 1.94 8.09 12.75
N ARG A 79 0.68 8.40 13.09
CA ARG A 79 0.36 9.40 14.13
C ARG A 79 0.81 8.96 15.52
N LEU A 80 0.66 7.69 15.85
CA LEU A 80 1.12 7.16 17.14
C LEU A 80 2.65 7.24 17.24
N ASN A 81 3.36 6.78 16.21
CA ASN A 81 4.83 6.80 16.18
C ASN A 81 5.38 8.22 16.24
N ASP A 82 4.77 9.16 15.51
CA ASP A 82 5.13 10.58 15.57
C ASP A 82 4.86 11.17 16.96
N SER A 83 3.66 10.96 17.51
CA SER A 83 3.26 11.51 18.82
C SER A 83 4.15 11.03 19.97
N PHE A 84 4.57 9.76 19.93
CA PHE A 84 5.40 9.15 20.95
C PHE A 84 6.90 9.20 20.64
N ARG A 85 7.29 9.81 19.51
CA ARG A 85 8.68 9.90 19.05
C ARG A 85 9.37 8.54 19.02
N THR A 86 8.67 7.53 18.52
CA THR A 86 9.19 6.17 18.41
C THR A 86 10.47 6.19 17.56
N GLU A 87 11.58 5.75 18.14
CA GLU A 87 12.86 5.62 17.42
C GLU A 87 12.86 4.38 16.53
N LEU A 88 13.56 4.46 15.40
CA LEU A 88 13.74 3.31 14.52
C LEU A 88 14.62 2.26 15.20
N GLU A 89 14.21 1.01 15.10
CA GLU A 89 15.01 -0.10 15.60
C GLU A 89 16.30 -0.28 14.81
N SER A 90 17.33 -0.81 15.47
CA SER A 90 18.61 -1.07 14.80
C SER A 90 18.44 -2.04 13.63
N THR A 91 19.30 -1.91 12.63
CA THR A 91 19.31 -2.82 11.46
C THR A 91 19.44 -4.29 11.89
N GLU A 92 20.23 -4.56 12.93
CA GLU A 92 20.39 -5.91 13.49
C GLU A 92 19.08 -6.45 14.08
N TYR A 93 18.35 -5.63 14.84
CA TYR A 93 17.05 -6.01 15.38
C TYR A 93 16.03 -6.30 14.26
N ASN A 94 15.98 -5.42 13.25
CA ASN A 94 15.11 -5.59 12.09
C ASN A 94 15.44 -6.84 11.26
N GLN A 95 16.70 -7.25 11.19
CA GLN A 95 17.09 -8.49 10.52
C GLN A 95 16.54 -9.73 11.23
N ARG A 96 16.44 -9.73 12.56
CA ARG A 96 15.84 -10.85 13.32
C ARG A 96 14.35 -11.00 13.06
N GLN A 97 13.68 -9.92 12.66
CA GLN A 97 12.27 -9.96 12.25
C GLN A 97 12.07 -10.45 10.81
N ARG A 98 13.12 -10.47 9.98
CA ARG A 98 13.02 -11.00 8.61
C ARG A 98 12.74 -12.50 8.68
N GLY A 99 11.51 -12.90 8.32
CA GLY A 99 11.03 -14.28 8.40
C GLY A 99 10.17 -14.59 9.63
N ALA A 100 9.97 -13.65 10.54
CA ALA A 100 9.05 -13.82 11.68
C ALA A 100 7.59 -13.92 11.22
N VAL A 101 7.26 -13.23 10.13
CA VAL A 101 5.96 -13.33 9.46
C VAL A 101 6.13 -14.35 8.34
N GLY A 102 5.73 -15.61 8.56
CA GLY A 102 5.81 -16.69 7.56
C GLY A 102 4.86 -16.52 6.36
N VAL A 103 4.44 -15.29 6.06
CA VAL A 103 3.52 -14.96 4.98
C VAL A 103 4.34 -14.77 3.71
N THR A 104 4.06 -15.62 2.71
CA THR A 104 4.69 -15.56 1.40
C THR A 104 3.77 -14.86 0.39
N ARG A 105 4.33 -14.42 -0.75
CA ARG A 105 3.52 -13.91 -1.88
C ARG A 105 2.43 -14.91 -2.28
N LYS A 106 2.78 -16.19 -2.36
CA LYS A 106 1.84 -17.29 -2.63
C LYS A 106 0.73 -17.35 -1.59
N THR A 107 1.04 -17.17 -0.30
CA THR A 107 0.05 -17.13 0.78
C THR A 107 -0.95 -15.98 0.59
N LEU A 108 -0.47 -14.81 0.17
CA LEU A 108 -1.33 -13.65 -0.12
C LEU A 108 -2.19 -13.90 -1.36
N GLU A 109 -1.61 -14.46 -2.42
CA GLU A 109 -2.32 -14.82 -3.66
C GLU A 109 -3.43 -15.86 -3.38
N GLU A 110 -3.14 -16.89 -2.56
CA GLU A 110 -4.12 -17.89 -2.12
C GLU A 110 -5.26 -17.27 -1.31
N TYR A 111 -4.94 -16.39 -0.35
CA TYR A 111 -5.94 -15.67 0.44
C TYR A 111 -6.86 -14.81 -0.43
N ALA A 112 -6.27 -14.02 -1.35
CA ALA A 112 -7.03 -13.22 -2.30
C ALA A 112 -7.96 -14.09 -3.16
N CYS A 113 -7.50 -15.28 -3.57
CA CYS A 113 -8.26 -16.23 -4.39
C CYS A 113 -9.50 -16.81 -3.66
N VAL A 114 -9.45 -16.96 -2.33
CA VAL A 114 -10.61 -17.36 -1.51
C VAL A 114 -11.72 -16.32 -1.61
N VAL A 115 -11.37 -15.04 -1.56
CA VAL A 115 -12.32 -13.92 -1.72
C VAL A 115 -12.87 -13.89 -3.15
N CYS A 116 -12.05 -14.15 -4.17
CA CYS A 116 -12.50 -14.22 -5.56
C CYS A 116 -13.53 -15.34 -5.82
N LYS A 117 -13.46 -16.46 -5.11
CA LYS A 117 -14.42 -17.58 -5.26
C LYS A 117 -15.77 -17.33 -4.56
N GLN A 118 -15.85 -16.39 -3.64
CA GLN A 118 -17.11 -16.03 -2.96
C GLN A 118 -17.96 -15.02 -3.75
N ASN A 119 -17.39 -14.42 -4.80
CA ASN A 119 -18.07 -13.46 -5.70
C ASN A 119 -18.41 -14.05 -7.09
N LYS A 120 -18.54 -15.38 -7.19
CA LYS A 120 -19.18 -16.08 -8.32
C LYS A 120 -20.43 -16.79 -7.81
#